data_AF-A0A7V4JNP1-F1
#
_entry.id   AF-A0A7V4JNP1-F1
#
_cell.length_a   1.000
_cell.length_b   1.000
_cell.length_c   1.000
_cell.angle_alpha   90.00
_cell.angle_beta   90.00
_cell.angle_gamma   90.00
#
_symmetry.space_group_name_H-M   'P 1'
#
loop_
_entity.id
_entity.type
_entity.pdbx_description
1 polymer ?
#
loop_
_entity_poly.entity_id
_entity_poly.type
_entity_poly.pdbx_seq_one_letter_code
_entity_poly.pdbx_strand_id
1 'polypeptide(L)'
;MKRFCFVVLVCFFPKILPAQLLTSREIVLRAMKENPGNLWPRGEGHVVLAIPGSPEEEKAYLEPGGSFSPAFGSFGVSVWISDKYNYKTWSCDMLFLNEIKQCFIKGQE
;
A
#
# COMPACT_ATOMS: atom_id res chain seq x y z
N MET A 1 -56.66 22.33 43.04
CA MET A 1 -55.65 22.87 42.09
C MET A 1 -54.95 21.69 41.43
N LYS A 2 -55.30 21.34 40.18
CA LYS A 2 -54.75 20.17 39.47
C LYS A 2 -53.49 20.59 38.70
N ARG A 3 -52.34 20.04 39.07
CA ARG A 3 -51.06 20.27 38.38
C ARG A 3 -51.01 19.40 37.13
N PHE A 4 -51.01 20.02 35.95
CA PHE A 4 -50.69 19.34 34.70
C PHE A 4 -49.17 19.23 34.59
N CYS A 5 -48.66 18.01 34.59
CA CYS A 5 -47.26 17.71 34.33
C CYS A 5 -47.12 17.38 32.84
N PHE A 6 -46.49 18.26 32.06
CA PHE A 6 -46.13 17.97 30.68
C PHE A 6 -44.77 17.24 30.67
N VAL A 7 -44.78 15.97 30.27
CA VAL A 7 -43.56 15.22 30.01
C VAL A 7 -43.19 15.43 28.55
N VAL A 8 -42.10 16.14 28.29
CA VAL A 8 -41.54 16.28 26.94
C VAL A 8 -40.59 15.10 26.72
N LEU A 9 -41.01 14.16 25.87
CA LEU A 9 -40.19 13.03 25.47
C LEU A 9 -39.26 13.47 24.32
N VAL A 10 -37.98 13.67 24.62
CA VAL A 10 -36.96 13.97 23.59
C VAL A 10 -36.40 12.64 23.08
N CYS A 11 -36.88 12.20 21.92
CA CYS A 11 -36.33 11.05 21.23
C CYS A 11 -34.97 11.43 20.60
N PHE A 12 -33.88 11.06 21.24
CA PHE A 12 -32.56 11.07 20.61
C PHE A 12 -32.49 9.93 19.59
N PHE A 13 -32.62 10.25 18.29
CA PHE A 13 -32.20 9.33 17.24
C PHE A 13 -30.67 9.36 17.18
N PRO A 14 -29.96 8.28 17.56
CA PRO A 14 -28.53 8.24 17.30
C PRO A 14 -28.38 8.34 15.78
N LYS A 15 -27.71 9.40 15.30
CA LYS A 15 -27.18 9.40 13.95
C LYS A 15 -26.14 8.29 13.92
N ILE A 16 -26.55 7.11 13.47
CA ILE A 16 -25.63 6.03 13.13
C ILE A 16 -24.85 6.56 11.92
N LEU A 17 -23.71 7.18 12.20
CA LEU A 17 -22.75 7.54 11.17
C LEU A 17 -22.31 6.22 10.55
N PRO A 18 -22.46 5.98 9.23
CA PRO A 18 -21.92 4.78 8.63
C PRO A 18 -20.43 4.78 8.91
N ALA A 19 -19.94 3.73 9.57
CA ALA A 19 -18.51 3.48 9.62
C ALA A 19 -18.06 3.34 8.16
N GLN A 20 -17.42 4.36 7.61
CA GLN A 20 -16.82 4.26 6.28
C GLN A 20 -15.79 3.16 6.35
N LEU A 21 -16.13 2.00 5.78
CA LEU A 21 -15.23 0.86 5.68
C LEU A 21 -14.09 1.30 4.77
N LEU A 22 -12.90 1.43 5.35
CA LEU A 22 -11.72 1.82 4.58
C LEU A 22 -11.48 0.79 3.48
N THR A 23 -11.12 1.27 2.31
CA THR A 23 -10.59 0.40 1.24
C THR A 23 -9.26 -0.22 1.68
N SER A 24 -8.91 -1.37 1.11
CA SER A 24 -7.60 -2.00 1.38
C SER A 24 -6.43 -1.05 1.12
N ARG A 25 -6.55 -0.19 0.10
CA ARG A 25 -5.56 0.86 -0.19
C ARG A 25 -5.43 1.87 0.94
N GLU A 26 -6.55 2.39 1.46
CA GLU A 26 -6.53 3.34 2.57
C GLU A 26 -5.97 2.73 3.86
N ILE A 27 -6.25 1.45 4.11
CA ILE A 27 -5.67 0.70 5.24
C ILE A 27 -4.14 0.65 5.11
N VAL A 28 -3.62 0.29 3.94
CA VAL A 28 -2.17 0.24 3.70
C VAL A 28 -1.53 1.62 3.80
N LEU A 29 -2.11 2.64 3.17
CA LEU A 29 -1.59 4.01 3.24
C LEU A 29 -1.55 4.55 4.67
N ARG A 30 -2.55 4.21 5.48
CA ARG A 30 -2.56 4.55 6.91
C ARG A 30 -1.45 3.81 7.66
N ALA A 31 -1.31 2.51 7.46
CA ALA A 31 -0.24 1.72 8.10
C ALA A 31 1.16 2.22 7.71
N MET A 32 1.35 2.63 6.45
CA MET A 32 2.58 3.26 5.96
C MET A 32 2.87 4.56 6.70
N LYS A 33 1.87 5.43 6.81
CA LYS A 33 1.98 6.70 7.53
C LYS A 33 2.30 6.51 9.02
N GLU A 34 1.69 5.50 9.65
CA GLU A 34 1.90 5.19 11.06
C GLU A 34 3.26 4.53 11.33
N ASN A 35 3.84 3.85 10.33
CA ASN A 35 5.09 3.10 10.47
C ASN A 35 6.07 3.43 9.34
N PRO A 36 6.56 4.68 9.23
CA PRO A 36 7.35 5.11 8.08
C PRO A 36 8.71 4.40 7.95
N GLY A 37 9.26 3.85 9.04
CA GLY A 37 10.54 3.12 9.05
C GLY A 37 10.45 1.66 8.57
N ASN A 38 9.28 1.20 8.13
CA ASN A 38 9.11 -0.15 7.60
C ASN A 38 9.52 -0.25 6.13
N LEU A 39 9.76 -1.49 5.68
CA LEU A 39 10.11 -1.87 4.31
C LEU A 39 8.95 -1.72 3.32
N TRP A 40 8.33 -0.56 3.27
CA TRP A 40 7.29 -0.26 2.28
C TRP A 40 7.89 -0.07 0.89
N PRO A 41 7.11 -0.31 -0.18
CA PRO A 41 7.48 0.14 -1.51
C PRO A 41 7.85 1.63 -1.49
N ARG A 42 8.97 1.96 -2.14
CA ARG A 42 9.56 3.31 -2.06
C ARG A 42 8.82 4.31 -2.93
N GLY A 43 8.23 3.85 -4.03
CA GLY A 43 7.57 4.73 -4.99
C GLY A 43 8.50 5.76 -5.64
N GLU A 44 9.82 5.56 -5.59
CA GLU A 44 10.83 6.48 -6.12
C GLU A 44 11.09 6.29 -7.63
N GLY A 45 10.67 5.16 -8.20
CA GLY A 45 10.76 4.90 -9.63
C GLY A 45 10.40 3.47 -9.99
N HIS A 46 10.18 3.21 -11.29
CA HIS A 46 9.76 1.92 -11.81
C HIS A 46 10.48 1.56 -13.12
N VAL A 47 10.92 0.31 -13.24
CA VAL A 47 11.33 -0.29 -14.51
C VAL A 47 10.14 -1.02 -15.10
N VAL A 48 9.80 -0.68 -16.34
CA VAL A 48 8.71 -1.33 -17.08
C VAL A 48 9.18 -2.68 -17.61
N LEU A 49 8.41 -3.73 -17.33
CA LEU A 49 8.57 -5.07 -17.89
C LEU A 49 7.39 -5.34 -18.82
N ALA A 50 7.62 -5.22 -20.13
CA ALA A 50 6.57 -5.36 -21.15
C ALA A 50 7.15 -5.62 -22.54
N ILE A 51 6.29 -6.13 -23.44
CA ILE A 51 6.56 -6.14 -24.87
C ILE A 51 6.45 -4.69 -25.39
N PRO A 52 7.42 -4.18 -26.18
CA PRO A 52 7.32 -2.84 -26.75
C PRO A 52 6.02 -2.65 -27.55
N GLY A 53 5.27 -1.59 -27.23
CA GLY A 53 3.99 -1.27 -27.87
C GLY A 53 2.77 -2.00 -27.32
N SER A 54 2.92 -2.88 -26.31
CA SER A 54 1.78 -3.53 -25.68
C SER A 54 0.85 -2.54 -24.94
N PRO A 55 -0.42 -2.90 -24.74
CA PRO A 55 -1.34 -2.17 -23.87
C PRO A 55 -0.78 -1.97 -22.45
N GLU A 56 -1.25 -0.94 -21.74
CA GLU A 56 -0.74 -0.57 -20.41
C GLU A 56 -1.09 -1.60 -19.34
N GLU A 57 -2.26 -2.21 -19.45
CA GLU A 57 -2.74 -3.30 -18.61
C GLU A 57 -1.88 -4.57 -18.70
N GLU A 58 -1.09 -4.73 -19.76
CA GLU A 58 -0.16 -5.84 -19.96
C GLU A 58 1.27 -5.53 -19.46
N LYS A 59 1.49 -4.37 -18.83
CA LYS A 59 2.81 -3.94 -18.35
C LYS A 59 2.94 -4.18 -16.86
N ALA A 60 4.03 -4.83 -16.47
CA ALA A 60 4.44 -4.91 -15.07
C ALA A 60 5.49 -3.84 -14.74
N TYR A 61 5.61 -3.52 -13.45
CA TYR A 61 6.48 -2.44 -12.96
C TYR A 61 7.33 -2.94 -11.79
N LEU A 62 8.65 -2.94 -11.96
CA LEU A 62 9.60 -3.32 -10.91
C LEU A 62 10.12 -2.06 -10.19
N GLU A 63 10.03 -2.03 -8.88
CA GLU A 63 10.59 -0.97 -8.03
C GLU A 63 12.03 -1.29 -7.57
N PRO A 64 12.84 -0.27 -7.27
CA PRO A 64 14.09 -0.42 -6.57
C PRO A 64 13.89 -1.16 -5.25
N GLY A 65 14.68 -2.21 -5.04
CA GLY A 65 14.55 -3.08 -3.87
C GLY A 65 13.64 -4.30 -4.08
N GLY A 66 13.19 -4.55 -5.30
CA GLY A 66 12.63 -5.85 -5.71
C GLY A 66 11.12 -6.00 -5.45
N SER A 67 10.47 -4.99 -4.89
CA SER A 67 9.01 -4.86 -4.92
C SER A 67 8.53 -4.66 -6.37
N PHE A 68 7.34 -5.16 -6.72
CA PHE A 68 6.79 -5.00 -8.08
C PHE A 68 5.26 -4.93 -8.10
N SER A 69 4.71 -4.39 -9.19
CA SER A 69 3.28 -4.39 -9.48
C SER A 69 3.00 -5.18 -10.76
N PRO A 70 2.07 -6.17 -10.76
CA PRO A 70 1.79 -6.99 -11.94
C PRO A 70 1.19 -6.23 -13.13
N ALA A 71 0.39 -5.20 -12.87
CA ALA A 71 -0.27 -4.41 -13.90
C ALA A 71 -0.46 -2.95 -13.46
N PHE A 72 -0.71 -2.06 -14.42
CA PHE A 72 -1.11 -0.70 -14.10
C PHE A 72 -2.44 -0.68 -13.30
N GLY A 73 -2.49 0.15 -12.24
CA GLY A 73 -3.66 0.26 -11.38
C GLY A 73 -3.95 -0.98 -10.51
N SER A 74 -3.05 -1.96 -10.47
CA SER A 74 -3.21 -3.17 -9.65
C SER A 74 -2.69 -3.00 -8.21
N PHE A 75 -2.51 -4.12 -7.52
CA PHE A 75 -1.80 -4.20 -6.23
C PHE A 75 -0.29 -4.37 -6.44
N GLY A 76 0.50 -4.04 -5.41
CA GLY A 76 1.93 -4.30 -5.35
C GLY A 76 2.26 -5.56 -4.55
N VAL A 77 3.43 -6.14 -4.81
CA VAL A 77 3.98 -7.32 -4.14
C VAL A 77 5.37 -6.96 -3.60
N SER A 78 5.60 -7.22 -2.31
CA SER A 78 6.89 -7.07 -1.65
C SER A 78 7.25 -8.37 -0.95
N VAL A 79 8.52 -8.79 -1.05
CA VAL A 79 9.00 -10.05 -0.47
C VAL A 79 9.97 -9.74 0.66
N TRP A 80 9.66 -10.24 1.85
CA TRP A 80 10.47 -10.08 3.06
C TRP A 80 10.82 -11.44 3.63
N ILE A 81 12.04 -11.57 4.14
CA ILE A 81 12.49 -12.74 4.89
C ILE A 81 12.58 -12.34 6.36
N SER A 82 11.91 -13.10 7.22
CA SER A 82 11.90 -12.92 8.67
C SER A 82 12.46 -14.16 9.36
N ASP A 83 13.09 -13.97 10.52
CA ASP A 83 13.55 -15.05 11.40
C ASP A 83 12.63 -15.13 12.64
N LYS A 84 12.66 -16.25 13.37
CA LYS A 84 11.83 -16.46 14.58
C LYS A 84 12.00 -15.39 15.66
N TYR A 85 13.10 -14.63 15.65
CA TYR A 85 13.38 -13.58 16.63
C TYR A 85 13.05 -12.18 16.13
N ASN A 86 12.95 -11.96 14.83
CA ASN A 86 12.74 -10.65 14.23
C ASN A 86 11.73 -10.74 13.11
N TYR A 87 10.68 -9.93 13.20
CA TYR A 87 9.60 -9.93 12.22
C TYR A 87 10.04 -9.49 10.81
N LYS A 88 11.23 -8.87 10.70
CA LYS A 88 11.88 -8.46 9.45
C LYS A 88 13.38 -8.66 9.60
N THR A 89 13.97 -9.49 8.75
CA THR A 89 15.40 -9.76 8.83
C THR A 89 16.10 -9.29 7.57
N TRP A 90 15.52 -9.55 6.38
CA TRP A 90 16.15 -9.19 5.11
C TRP A 90 15.11 -8.89 4.03
N SER A 91 15.34 -7.83 3.26
CA SER A 91 14.66 -7.57 1.99
C SER A 91 15.62 -6.81 1.07
N CYS A 92 15.46 -6.98 -0.24
CA CYS A 92 16.20 -6.19 -1.22
C CYS A 92 15.89 -4.67 -1.06
N ASP A 93 14.73 -4.32 -0.50
CA ASP A 93 14.35 -2.97 -0.11
C ASP A 93 15.18 -2.40 1.06
N MET A 94 16.17 -3.12 1.59
CA MET A 94 17.13 -2.58 2.58
C MET A 94 18.38 -1.97 1.96
N LEU A 95 18.69 -2.26 0.68
CA LEU A 95 19.83 -1.68 -0.02
C LEU A 95 19.62 -0.17 -0.19
N PHE A 96 20.62 0.66 0.07
CA PHE A 96 20.43 2.10 -0.15
C PHE A 96 20.24 2.38 -1.63
N LEU A 97 19.37 3.33 -1.98
CA LEU A 97 19.02 3.56 -3.40
C LEU A 97 20.26 3.95 -4.22
N ASN A 98 21.19 4.71 -3.63
CA ASN A 98 22.46 5.09 -4.25
C ASN A 98 23.42 3.90 -4.50
N GLU A 99 23.15 2.74 -3.90
CA GLU A 99 23.92 1.50 -4.12
C GLU A 99 23.31 0.63 -5.24
N ILE A 100 22.05 0.86 -5.62
CA ILE A 100 21.37 0.12 -6.68
C ILE A 100 21.81 0.65 -8.04
N LYS A 101 22.37 -0.23 -8.89
CA LYS A 101 22.79 0.08 -10.26
C LYS A 101 22.03 -0.80 -11.25
N GLN A 102 21.39 -0.19 -12.23
CA GLN A 102 20.75 -0.88 -13.34
C GLN A 102 21.44 -0.50 -14.66
N CYS A 103 21.70 -1.49 -15.50
CA CYS A 103 22.28 -1.29 -16.82
C CYS A 103 21.59 -2.21 -17.84
N PHE A 104 21.46 -1.73 -19.07
CA PHE A 104 21.08 -2.59 -20.18
C PHE A 104 22.25 -3.49 -20.53
N ILE A 105 22.01 -4.80 -20.49
CA ILE A 105 22.89 -5.81 -21.08
C ILE A 105 22.43 -6.06 -22.50
N LYS A 106 23.35 -5.96 -23.47
CA LYS A 106 23.07 -6.43 -24.84
C LYS A 106 22.97 -7.95 -24.78
N GLY A 107 21.83 -8.50 -25.21
CA GLY A 107 21.72 -9.93 -25.43
C GLY A 107 22.76 -10.38 -26.45
N GLN A 108 23.43 -11.49 -26.19
CA GLN A 108 24.22 -12.14 -27.23
C GLN A 108 23.23 -12.77 -28.22
N GLU A 109 23.30 -12.35 -29.48
CA GLU A 109 22.56 -12.93 -30.60
C GLU A 109 23.00 -14.37 -30.89
#